data_AF-A0A368RFY4-F1
#
_entry.id   AF-A0A368RFY4-F1
#
_cell.length_a   1.000
_cell.length_b   1.000
_cell.length_c   1.000
_cell.angle_alpha   90.00
_cell.angle_beta   90.00
_cell.angle_gamma   90.00
#
_symmetry.space_group_name_H-M   'P 1'
#
loop_
_entity.id
_entity.type
_entity.pdbx_description
1 polymer ?
#
loop_
_entity_poly.entity_id
_entity_poly.type
_entity_poly.pdbx_seq_one_letter_code
_entity_poly.pdbx_strand_id
1 'polypeptide(L)'
;MPYAVSLLLVVLLLQCTAAQASQQPPLVSRITKDATSSLYTISIKDDAPLLVDLAGPLVWSTCPSPHATVPCQFDTCRAANQQRPRRCRYVDAGAFWAGREPPAWGCACAAHPFNPVTGECSTGDLTSFAMSANTTNGTDLLYPEAFAAVGGCAPGRLLASLPAAATGVAGFSRDPLSLRSQLAAQRGFGGRFALCLPAFAAFGGTPVYLGTESRGLVEYTGSIPYAPLLANPRNPSGYYIPVKGISMSWHGVDVAASLPNGALDLDGRTGRGGVVLSTVTPGKVTDVKRVPAVKPFQLCYNGAFPLLKRPVSYDVDGAMCVGILEMEPGAMPVDGEPAAVIGGKTIENNLLVFDLEKGVLGFSLLDFQSTSCYSSNLSRL
;
A
#
# COMPACT_ATOMS: atom_id res chain seq x y z
N MET A 1 48.95 -35.33 24.82
CA MET A 1 48.56 -34.47 23.69
C MET A 1 47.80 -35.22 22.55
N PRO A 2 46.73 -36.02 22.81
CA PRO A 2 45.85 -36.50 21.73
C PRO A 2 44.47 -35.82 21.68
N TYR A 3 44.04 -35.15 22.76
CA TYR A 3 42.70 -34.56 22.86
C TYR A 3 42.52 -33.25 22.07
N ALA A 4 43.62 -32.52 21.79
CA ALA A 4 43.57 -31.26 21.06
C ALA A 4 43.28 -31.44 19.55
N VAL A 5 43.70 -32.56 18.97
CA VAL A 5 43.48 -32.85 17.53
C VAL A 5 42.03 -33.30 17.28
N SER A 6 41.42 -33.98 18.25
CA SER A 6 40.03 -34.45 18.15
C SER A 6 39.01 -33.30 18.23
N LEU A 7 39.27 -32.26 19.04
CA LEU A 7 38.39 -31.09 19.09
C LEU A 7 38.43 -30.26 17.79
N LEU A 8 39.58 -30.19 17.11
CA LEU A 8 39.72 -29.41 15.86
C LEU A 8 38.93 -30.03 14.70
N LEU A 9 38.82 -31.36 14.67
CA LEU A 9 38.03 -32.10 13.68
C LEU A 9 36.51 -31.97 13.89
N VAL A 10 36.05 -31.82 15.14
CA VAL A 10 34.62 -31.60 15.44
C VAL A 10 34.21 -30.15 15.12
N VAL A 11 35.10 -29.17 15.25
CA VAL A 11 34.83 -27.77 14.89
C VAL A 11 34.79 -27.55 13.37
N LEU A 12 35.54 -28.34 12.58
CA LEU A 12 35.52 -28.27 11.11
C LEU A 12 34.29 -28.95 10.46
N LEU A 13 33.59 -29.83 11.18
CA LEU A 13 32.33 -30.44 10.72
C LEU A 13 31.07 -29.65 11.13
N LEU A 14 31.23 -28.59 11.94
CA LEU A 14 30.19 -27.59 12.20
C LEU A 14 30.23 -26.42 11.20
N GLN A 15 30.70 -26.68 9.97
CA GLN A 15 30.44 -25.77 8.85
C GLN A 15 28.95 -25.84 8.52
N CYS A 16 28.22 -24.94 9.19
CA CYS A 16 27.06 -24.22 8.72
C CYS A 16 26.57 -24.72 7.35
N THR A 17 25.73 -25.76 7.35
CA THR A 17 24.67 -25.80 6.36
C THR A 17 23.75 -24.63 6.71
N ALA A 18 24.15 -23.42 6.30
CA ALA A 18 23.18 -22.39 6.02
C ALA A 18 22.24 -23.06 5.02
N ALA A 19 21.11 -23.57 5.51
CA ALA A 19 20.02 -23.98 4.67
C ALA A 19 19.81 -22.78 3.75
N GLN A 20 20.16 -22.92 2.48
CA GLN A 20 19.64 -22.02 1.46
C GLN A 20 18.13 -22.20 1.62
N ALA A 21 17.50 -21.29 2.35
CA ALA A 21 16.07 -21.20 2.41
C ALA A 21 15.65 -21.18 0.95
N SER A 22 14.95 -22.23 0.51
CA SER A 22 14.41 -22.31 -0.84
C SER A 22 13.49 -21.10 -0.96
N GLN A 23 14.02 -19.99 -1.47
CA GLN A 23 13.25 -18.79 -1.72
C GLN A 23 12.27 -19.23 -2.79
N GLN A 24 11.02 -19.43 -2.37
CA GLN A 24 9.91 -19.65 -3.27
C GLN A 24 9.91 -18.55 -4.37
N PRO A 25 9.21 -18.72 -5.49
CA PRO A 25 9.13 -17.64 -6.46
C PRO A 25 8.31 -16.46 -5.89
N PRO A 26 8.71 -15.21 -6.18
CA PRO A 26 7.90 -14.03 -5.87
C PRO A 26 6.49 -14.11 -6.45
N LEU A 27 5.55 -13.37 -5.84
CA LEU A 27 4.15 -13.35 -6.25
C LEU A 27 3.80 -12.02 -6.94
N VAL A 28 2.86 -12.06 -7.87
CA VAL A 28 2.33 -10.88 -8.54
C VAL A 28 0.82 -11.01 -8.70
N SER A 29 0.12 -9.91 -8.49
CA SER A 29 -1.33 -9.84 -8.62
C SER A 29 -1.75 -8.56 -9.36
N ARG A 30 -2.82 -8.69 -10.13
CA ARG A 30 -3.40 -7.62 -10.94
C ARG A 30 -3.99 -6.56 -10.02
N ILE A 31 -3.65 -5.32 -10.30
CA ILE A 31 -4.36 -4.16 -9.77
C ILE A 31 -5.30 -3.64 -10.85
N THR A 32 -6.40 -3.04 -10.44
CA THR A 32 -7.33 -2.37 -11.35
C THR A 32 -7.83 -1.11 -10.68
N LYS A 33 -7.99 -0.04 -11.46
CA LYS A 33 -8.60 1.19 -11.00
C LYS A 33 -10.10 1.14 -11.28
N ASP A 34 -10.91 1.37 -10.26
CA ASP A 34 -12.35 1.54 -10.42
C ASP A 34 -12.64 2.94 -10.98
N ALA A 35 -13.38 2.99 -12.09
CA ALA A 35 -13.65 4.25 -12.79
C ALA A 35 -14.53 5.20 -11.97
N THR A 36 -15.42 4.67 -11.14
CA THR A 36 -16.43 5.45 -10.42
C THR A 36 -15.87 6.09 -9.15
N SER A 37 -15.12 5.31 -8.37
CA SER A 37 -14.54 5.75 -7.09
C SER A 37 -13.11 6.28 -7.23
N SER A 38 -12.43 6.02 -8.35
CA SER A 38 -10.99 6.25 -8.54
C SER A 38 -10.10 5.53 -7.54
N LEU A 39 -10.60 4.49 -6.89
CA LEU A 39 -9.88 3.63 -5.96
C LEU A 39 -9.26 2.42 -6.70
N TYR A 40 -8.32 1.75 -6.05
CA TYR A 40 -7.58 0.63 -6.63
C TYR A 40 -7.94 -0.67 -5.93
N THR A 41 -8.19 -1.72 -6.71
CA THR A 41 -8.48 -3.06 -6.19
C THR A 41 -7.45 -4.06 -6.66
N ILE A 42 -7.13 -5.04 -5.81
CA ILE A 42 -6.24 -6.15 -6.11
C ILE A 42 -7.03 -7.45 -6.28
N SER A 43 -6.72 -8.19 -7.34
CA SER A 43 -7.37 -9.47 -7.68
C SER A 43 -6.53 -10.62 -7.11
N ILE A 44 -6.68 -10.84 -5.80
CA ILE A 44 -5.91 -11.86 -5.06
C ILE A 44 -6.79 -12.85 -4.29
N LYS A 45 -8.09 -12.55 -4.22
CA LYS A 45 -9.12 -13.40 -3.62
C LYS A 45 -10.13 -13.68 -4.73
N ASP A 46 -10.33 -14.97 -5.02
CA ASP A 46 -11.09 -15.43 -6.19
C ASP A 46 -12.47 -14.74 -6.26
N ASP A 47 -12.77 -14.13 -7.41
CA ASP A 47 -13.99 -13.38 -7.75
C ASP A 47 -14.44 -12.32 -6.71
N ALA A 48 -13.52 -11.88 -5.85
CA ALA A 48 -13.81 -11.01 -4.71
C ALA A 48 -12.65 -10.05 -4.46
N PRO A 49 -12.44 -9.07 -5.36
CA PRO A 49 -11.31 -8.16 -5.28
C PRO A 49 -11.34 -7.34 -3.99
N LEU A 50 -10.16 -6.97 -3.52
CA LEU A 50 -9.99 -6.21 -2.28
C LEU A 50 -9.46 -4.82 -2.59
N LEU A 51 -9.96 -3.79 -1.91
CA LEU A 51 -9.41 -2.44 -1.98
C LEU A 51 -7.95 -2.45 -1.51
N VAL A 52 -7.05 -1.80 -2.25
CA VAL A 52 -5.65 -1.63 -1.84
C VAL A 52 -5.55 -0.46 -0.86
N ASP A 53 -5.15 -0.74 0.38
CA ASP A 53 -4.86 0.27 1.39
C ASP A 53 -3.40 0.19 1.84
N LEU A 54 -2.58 1.17 1.41
CA LEU A 54 -1.17 1.27 1.79
C LEU A 54 -0.96 1.38 3.31
N ALA A 55 -1.85 2.07 4.03
CA ALA A 55 -1.74 2.26 5.47
C ALA A 55 -2.52 1.20 6.26
N GLY A 56 -3.23 0.29 5.58
CA GLY A 56 -4.11 -0.69 6.18
C GLY A 56 -3.35 -1.76 6.98
N PRO A 57 -3.68 -1.98 8.26
CA PRO A 57 -2.98 -2.95 9.12
C PRO A 57 -3.45 -4.41 8.95
N LEU A 58 -4.60 -4.60 8.32
CA LEU A 58 -5.35 -5.85 8.32
C LEU A 58 -5.90 -6.14 6.93
N VAL A 59 -5.95 -7.43 6.56
CA VAL A 59 -6.80 -7.93 5.48
C VAL A 59 -8.19 -8.21 6.05
N TRP A 60 -9.24 -7.67 5.44
CA TRP A 60 -10.61 -8.00 5.82
C TRP A 60 -11.54 -8.12 4.62
N SER A 61 -12.57 -8.94 4.76
CA SER A 61 -13.55 -9.18 3.71
C SER A 61 -14.91 -9.60 4.29
N THR A 62 -15.97 -9.52 3.49
CA THR A 62 -17.22 -10.24 3.82
C THR A 62 -16.97 -11.75 3.81
N CYS A 63 -17.54 -12.44 4.80
CA CYS A 63 -17.36 -13.88 4.97
C CYS A 63 -18.65 -14.64 4.64
N PRO A 64 -18.54 -15.85 4.06
CA PRO A 64 -19.67 -16.76 3.97
C PRO A 64 -20.08 -17.26 5.36
N SER A 65 -21.30 -17.79 5.43
CA SER A 65 -21.81 -18.51 6.60
C SER A 65 -22.17 -19.94 6.14
N PRO A 66 -21.55 -21.00 6.68
CA PRO A 66 -20.61 -20.99 7.80
C PRO A 66 -19.16 -20.63 7.41
N HIS A 67 -18.34 -20.22 8.40
CA HIS A 67 -16.89 -20.07 8.26
C HIS A 67 -16.13 -20.52 9.52
N ALA A 68 -14.86 -20.88 9.34
CA ALA A 68 -13.94 -21.26 10.42
C ALA A 68 -13.40 -20.03 11.17
N THR A 69 -13.02 -20.19 12.44
CA THR A 69 -12.52 -19.09 13.29
C THR A 69 -11.16 -19.41 13.90
N VAL A 70 -10.31 -18.39 14.06
CA VAL A 70 -9.02 -18.51 14.76
C VAL A 70 -9.24 -18.52 16.28
N PRO A 71 -8.65 -19.47 17.03
CA PRO A 71 -8.75 -19.51 18.49
C PRO A 71 -8.07 -18.31 19.17
N CYS A 72 -8.61 -17.82 20.28
CA CYS A 72 -8.06 -16.65 20.99
C CYS A 72 -6.63 -16.82 21.49
N GLN A 73 -6.20 -18.06 21.73
CA GLN A 73 -4.89 -18.35 22.35
C GLN A 73 -3.72 -18.19 21.37
N PHE A 74 -4.00 -18.07 20.07
CA PHE A 74 -2.98 -18.00 19.03
C PHE A 74 -2.37 -16.60 18.97
N ASP A 75 -1.07 -16.52 18.66
CA ASP A 75 -0.37 -15.23 18.53
C ASP A 75 -0.95 -14.37 17.39
N THR A 76 -1.53 -14.98 16.36
CA THR A 76 -2.30 -14.28 15.31
C THR A 76 -3.47 -13.49 15.90
N CYS A 77 -4.15 -14.02 16.92
CA CYS A 77 -5.21 -13.30 17.61
C CYS A 77 -4.67 -12.11 18.42
N ARG A 78 -3.52 -12.29 19.07
CA ARG A 78 -2.84 -11.19 19.77
C ARG A 78 -2.47 -10.06 18.81
N ALA A 79 -1.94 -10.40 17.63
CA ALA A 79 -1.64 -9.43 16.58
C ALA A 79 -2.89 -8.69 16.09
N ALA A 80 -4.00 -9.40 15.84
CA ALA A 80 -5.26 -8.79 15.41
C ALA A 80 -5.79 -7.75 16.42
N ASN A 81 -5.68 -8.06 17.72
CA ASN A 81 -6.15 -7.17 18.78
C ASN A 81 -5.23 -5.95 19.02
N GLN A 82 -3.98 -5.98 18.57
CA GLN A 82 -3.09 -4.81 18.61
C GLN A 82 -3.42 -3.79 17.51
N GLN A 83 -4.12 -4.20 16.45
CA GLN A 83 -4.44 -3.39 15.27
C GLN A 83 -5.78 -2.65 15.40
N ARG A 84 -6.18 -2.30 16.62
CA ARG A 84 -7.46 -1.60 16.87
C ARG A 84 -7.36 -0.15 16.36
N PRO A 85 -8.24 0.27 15.43
CA PRO A 85 -8.31 1.68 15.03
C PRO A 85 -8.58 2.54 16.26
N ARG A 86 -7.75 3.57 16.49
CA ARG A 86 -7.83 4.39 17.70
C ARG A 86 -9.05 5.31 17.71
N ARG A 87 -9.50 5.72 16.53
CA ARG A 87 -10.67 6.59 16.30
C ARG A 87 -11.39 6.11 15.06
N CYS A 88 -12.61 5.65 15.24
CA CYS A 88 -13.47 5.27 14.14
C CYS A 88 -14.93 5.39 14.58
N ARG A 89 -15.81 5.63 13.61
CA ARG A 89 -17.25 5.52 13.86
C ARG A 89 -17.57 4.03 13.91
N TYR A 90 -17.86 3.51 15.10
CA TYR A 90 -18.28 2.13 15.24
C TYR A 90 -19.64 1.92 14.59
N VAL A 91 -19.76 0.82 13.86
CA VAL A 91 -20.97 0.41 13.17
C VAL A 91 -21.28 -1.00 13.60
N ASP A 92 -22.54 -1.25 13.93
CA ASP A 92 -22.93 -2.56 14.45
C ASP A 92 -22.55 -3.67 13.48
N ALA A 93 -21.90 -4.69 14.02
CA ALA A 93 -21.41 -5.85 13.30
C ALA A 93 -22.50 -6.76 12.71
N GLY A 94 -23.77 -6.35 12.78
CA GLY A 94 -24.90 -7.28 12.66
C GLY A 94 -24.82 -8.36 13.74
N ALA A 95 -25.33 -9.56 13.44
CA ALA A 95 -25.20 -10.71 14.33
C ALA A 95 -23.77 -11.26 14.29
N PHE A 96 -22.85 -10.54 14.94
CA PHE A 96 -21.56 -11.08 15.38
C PHE A 96 -21.81 -12.45 16.06
N TRP A 97 -21.03 -13.46 15.70
CA TRP A 97 -21.18 -14.89 16.09
C TRP A 97 -22.21 -15.74 15.34
N ALA A 98 -23.05 -15.18 14.47
CA ALA A 98 -23.98 -15.97 13.67
C ALA A 98 -23.26 -16.63 12.48
N GLY A 99 -23.46 -17.94 12.30
CA GLY A 99 -22.88 -18.64 11.15
C GLY A 99 -21.38 -18.94 11.26
N ARG A 100 -20.85 -19.12 12.48
CA ARG A 100 -19.54 -19.76 12.66
C ARG A 100 -19.70 -21.27 12.73
N GLU A 101 -18.72 -22.00 12.23
CA GLU A 101 -18.56 -23.40 12.63
C GLU A 101 -18.34 -23.45 14.15
N PRO A 102 -18.94 -24.40 14.90
CA PRO A 102 -18.71 -24.51 16.34
C PRO A 102 -17.20 -24.62 16.58
N PRO A 103 -16.58 -23.72 17.37
CA PRO A 103 -15.16 -23.85 17.66
C PRO A 103 -14.95 -25.20 18.33
N ALA A 104 -14.02 -26.00 17.79
CA ALA A 104 -13.77 -27.36 18.26
C ALA A 104 -13.64 -27.39 19.79
N TRP A 105 -12.92 -26.42 20.37
CA TRP A 105 -12.90 -26.06 21.80
C TRP A 105 -12.49 -24.59 21.96
N GLY A 106 -13.10 -23.84 22.90
CA GLY A 106 -12.62 -22.51 23.33
C GLY A 106 -13.29 -21.29 22.67
N CYS A 107 -12.67 -20.11 22.84
CA CYS A 107 -13.18 -18.84 22.31
C CYS A 107 -12.63 -18.52 20.91
N ALA A 108 -13.46 -17.83 20.12
CA ALA A 108 -13.11 -17.33 18.80
C ALA A 108 -12.52 -15.91 18.89
N CYS A 109 -11.48 -15.67 18.11
CA CYS A 109 -10.78 -14.39 18.08
C CYS A 109 -11.57 -13.34 17.31
N ALA A 110 -11.64 -12.13 17.87
CA ALA A 110 -12.19 -10.97 17.18
C ALA A 110 -11.09 -10.16 16.47
N ALA A 111 -11.42 -9.67 15.27
CA ALA A 111 -10.67 -8.70 14.50
C ALA A 111 -11.43 -7.36 14.43
N HIS A 112 -10.72 -6.30 14.02
CA HIS A 112 -11.26 -4.94 13.98
C HIS A 112 -11.13 -4.35 12.58
N PRO A 113 -11.99 -4.76 11.63
CA PRO A 113 -11.97 -4.20 10.28
C PRO A 113 -12.32 -2.71 10.29
N PHE A 114 -11.64 -1.97 9.42
CA PHE A 114 -11.76 -0.52 9.28
C PHE A 114 -11.91 -0.16 7.80
N ASN A 115 -12.91 0.65 7.47
CA ASN A 115 -13.09 1.20 6.15
C ASN A 115 -12.33 2.54 6.06
N PRO A 116 -11.23 2.61 5.30
CA PRO A 116 -10.41 3.81 5.23
C PRO A 116 -11.03 4.94 4.40
N VAL A 117 -12.10 4.68 3.65
CA VAL A 117 -12.81 5.68 2.83
C VAL A 117 -13.86 6.40 3.68
N THR A 118 -14.58 5.67 4.55
CA THR A 118 -15.66 6.23 5.37
C THR A 118 -15.24 6.56 6.81
N GLY A 119 -14.10 6.02 7.28
CA GLY A 119 -13.67 6.13 8.67
C GLY A 119 -14.50 5.28 9.64
N GLU A 120 -15.31 4.35 9.11
CA GLU A 120 -16.14 3.45 9.91
C GLU A 120 -15.36 2.17 10.28
N CYS A 121 -15.69 1.60 11.44
CA CYS A 121 -15.10 0.34 11.90
C CYS A 121 -16.16 -0.59 12.48
N SER A 122 -15.84 -1.87 12.51
CA SER A 122 -16.70 -2.90 13.11
C SER A 122 -15.85 -3.89 13.92
N THR A 123 -16.51 -4.87 14.52
CA THR A 123 -15.88 -6.10 15.01
C THR A 123 -16.35 -7.27 14.16
N GLY A 124 -15.50 -8.28 13.98
CA GLY A 124 -15.87 -9.51 13.27
C GLY A 124 -14.91 -10.64 13.59
N ASP A 125 -15.28 -11.86 13.23
CA ASP A 125 -14.46 -13.04 13.50
C ASP A 125 -13.14 -12.99 12.72
N LEU A 126 -12.05 -13.38 13.35
CA LEU A 126 -10.78 -13.60 12.67
C LEU A 126 -10.83 -14.98 12.01
N THR A 127 -10.63 -15.04 10.70
CA THR A 127 -10.72 -16.25 9.88
C THR A 127 -9.54 -16.35 8.91
N SER A 128 -9.52 -17.42 8.13
CA SER A 128 -8.55 -17.65 7.06
C SER A 128 -9.25 -17.53 5.70
N PHE A 129 -8.71 -16.70 4.82
CA PHE A 129 -9.18 -16.51 3.46
C PHE A 129 -8.33 -17.32 2.48
N ALA A 130 -8.98 -18.13 1.65
CA ALA A 130 -8.34 -18.70 0.47
C ALA A 130 -8.04 -17.59 -0.54
N MET A 131 -6.81 -17.56 -1.05
CA MET A 131 -6.29 -16.55 -1.95
C MET A 131 -5.39 -17.20 -3.00
N SER A 132 -5.20 -16.51 -4.12
CA SER A 132 -4.36 -16.95 -5.21
C SER A 132 -3.64 -15.75 -5.86
N ALA A 133 -2.40 -15.97 -6.29
CA ALA A 133 -1.63 -15.00 -7.06
C ALA A 133 -0.69 -15.73 -8.02
N ASN A 134 -0.25 -15.07 -9.09
CA ASN A 134 0.69 -15.69 -10.00
C ASN A 134 2.11 -15.59 -9.47
N THR A 135 2.91 -16.61 -9.71
CA THR A 135 4.35 -16.58 -9.46
C THR A 135 5.07 -15.92 -10.63
N THR A 136 6.24 -15.34 -10.37
CA THR A 136 7.02 -14.65 -11.41
C THR A 136 8.52 -14.72 -11.17
N ASN A 137 9.29 -14.66 -12.25
CA ASN A 137 10.75 -14.42 -12.24
C ASN A 137 11.11 -12.95 -12.49
N GLY A 138 10.11 -12.06 -12.59
CA GLY A 138 10.24 -10.63 -12.91
C GLY A 138 9.98 -10.27 -14.38
N THR A 139 10.26 -11.18 -15.31
CA THR A 139 9.99 -10.99 -16.75
C THR A 139 8.72 -11.67 -17.22
N ASP A 140 8.36 -12.80 -16.60
CA ASP A 140 7.28 -13.66 -17.07
C ASP A 140 6.38 -14.10 -15.91
N LEU A 141 5.13 -14.38 -16.24
CA LEU A 141 4.20 -15.08 -15.35
C LEU A 141 4.48 -16.57 -15.47
N LEU A 142 4.60 -17.26 -14.34
CA LEU A 142 4.93 -18.67 -14.32
C LEU A 142 3.67 -19.51 -14.13
N TYR A 143 3.12 -19.57 -12.91
CA TYR A 143 1.92 -20.34 -12.61
C TYR A 143 1.16 -19.73 -11.42
N PRO A 144 -0.16 -19.95 -11.32
CA PRO A 144 -0.94 -19.52 -10.17
C PRO A 144 -0.56 -20.34 -8.93
N GLU A 145 -0.42 -19.67 -7.80
CA GLU A 145 -0.08 -20.26 -6.51
C GLU A 145 -1.18 -19.90 -5.50
N ALA A 146 -1.76 -20.93 -4.89
CA ALA A 146 -2.77 -20.78 -3.85
C ALA A 146 -2.11 -20.61 -2.47
N PHE A 147 -2.74 -19.83 -1.61
CA PHE A 147 -2.33 -19.65 -0.22
C PHE A 147 -3.52 -19.22 0.63
N ALA A 148 -3.29 -19.17 1.93
CA ALA A 148 -4.28 -18.73 2.89
C ALA A 148 -3.78 -17.48 3.62
N ALA A 149 -4.61 -16.46 3.76
CA ALA A 149 -4.30 -15.26 4.54
C ALA A 149 -5.28 -15.10 5.70
N VAL A 150 -4.77 -14.85 6.90
CA VAL A 150 -5.57 -14.58 8.09
C VAL A 150 -6.11 -13.15 8.02
N GLY A 151 -7.39 -12.97 8.29
CA GLY A 151 -8.01 -11.65 8.23
C GLY A 151 -9.36 -11.58 8.93
N GLY A 152 -9.92 -10.37 9.00
CA GLY A 152 -11.17 -10.13 9.70
C GLY A 152 -12.40 -10.28 8.80
N CYS A 153 -13.44 -10.94 9.29
CA CYS A 153 -14.77 -10.85 8.70
C CYS A 153 -15.36 -9.46 8.94
N ALA A 154 -16.03 -8.91 7.94
CA ALA A 154 -16.69 -7.61 8.02
C ALA A 154 -18.16 -7.70 7.62
N PRO A 155 -19.04 -6.90 8.26
CA PRO A 155 -20.44 -6.79 7.83
C PRO A 155 -20.52 -6.02 6.50
N GLY A 156 -21.57 -6.31 5.71
CA GLY A 156 -21.79 -5.65 4.41
C GLY A 156 -21.88 -4.12 4.49
N ARG A 157 -22.33 -3.56 5.62
CA ARG A 157 -22.35 -2.11 5.87
C ARG A 157 -20.96 -1.47 5.75
N LEU A 158 -19.92 -2.21 6.08
CA LEU A 158 -18.54 -1.73 6.03
C LEU A 158 -18.01 -1.63 4.58
N LEU A 159 -18.74 -2.14 3.58
CA LEU A 159 -18.42 -1.97 2.16
C LEU A 159 -18.87 -0.62 1.58
N ALA A 160 -19.54 0.22 2.37
CA ALA A 160 -19.98 1.54 1.92
C ALA A 160 -18.82 2.36 1.32
N SER A 161 -19.07 3.01 0.18
CA SER A 161 -18.11 3.83 -0.56
C SER A 161 -16.88 3.09 -1.13
N LEU A 162 -16.81 1.75 -1.01
CA LEU A 162 -15.83 0.95 -1.73
C LEU A 162 -16.27 0.75 -3.19
N PRO A 163 -15.35 0.37 -4.10
CA PRO A 163 -15.70 -0.07 -5.45
C PRO A 163 -16.78 -1.15 -5.40
N ALA A 164 -17.74 -1.12 -6.32
CA ALA A 164 -18.90 -2.02 -6.27
C ALA A 164 -18.53 -3.52 -6.31
N ALA A 165 -17.43 -3.87 -6.97
CA ALA A 165 -16.92 -5.24 -7.01
C ALA A 165 -16.11 -5.63 -5.76
N ALA A 166 -15.68 -4.66 -4.94
CA ALA A 166 -14.81 -4.93 -3.81
C ALA A 166 -15.58 -5.54 -2.64
N THR A 167 -15.07 -6.65 -2.10
CA THR A 167 -15.67 -7.33 -0.95
C THR A 167 -14.94 -7.05 0.36
N GLY A 168 -13.95 -6.15 0.34
CA GLY A 168 -13.19 -5.75 1.51
C GLY A 168 -11.92 -4.97 1.19
N VAL A 169 -10.92 -5.05 2.08
CA VAL A 169 -9.67 -4.29 1.99
C VAL A 169 -8.47 -5.21 2.22
N ALA A 170 -7.45 -5.06 1.37
CA ALA A 170 -6.12 -5.61 1.54
C ALA A 170 -5.19 -4.52 2.06
N GLY A 171 -4.81 -4.62 3.33
CA GLY A 171 -3.81 -3.75 3.94
C GLY A 171 -2.39 -4.09 3.48
N PHE A 172 -1.56 -3.06 3.22
CA PHE A 172 -0.16 -3.18 2.78
C PHE A 172 0.81 -2.57 3.80
N SER A 173 0.37 -2.23 5.01
CA SER A 173 1.20 -1.58 6.02
C SER A 173 2.33 -2.47 6.55
N ARG A 174 3.03 -1.98 7.58
CA ARG A 174 4.08 -2.72 8.31
C ARG A 174 3.55 -3.78 9.27
N ASP A 175 2.23 -3.82 9.50
CA ASP A 175 1.63 -4.61 10.55
C ASP A 175 1.60 -6.12 10.22
N PRO A 176 1.59 -7.01 11.24
CA PRO A 176 1.73 -8.45 11.03
C PRO A 176 0.63 -9.10 10.18
N LEU A 177 -0.61 -8.59 10.29
CA LEU A 177 -1.76 -9.13 9.55
C LEU A 177 -2.10 -8.34 8.26
N SER A 178 -1.23 -7.43 7.83
CA SER A 178 -1.32 -6.88 6.47
C SER A 178 -1.04 -7.98 5.44
N LEU A 179 -1.62 -7.87 4.25
CA LEU A 179 -1.44 -8.85 3.17
C LEU A 179 0.05 -9.07 2.88
N ARG A 180 0.78 -7.95 2.78
CA ARG A 180 2.21 -7.94 2.48
C ARG A 180 3.03 -8.66 3.56
N SER A 181 2.80 -8.37 4.85
CA SER A 181 3.53 -9.05 5.94
C SER A 181 3.24 -10.55 5.99
N GLN A 182 1.99 -10.95 5.74
CA GLN A 182 1.62 -12.36 5.73
C GLN A 182 2.29 -13.12 4.59
N LEU A 183 2.27 -12.56 3.37
CA LEU A 183 2.97 -13.16 2.22
C LEU A 183 4.49 -13.22 2.45
N ALA A 184 5.08 -12.17 3.00
CA ALA A 184 6.49 -12.14 3.35
C ALA A 184 6.86 -13.25 4.35
N ALA A 185 6.05 -13.45 5.39
CA ALA A 185 6.28 -14.48 6.41
C ALA A 185 6.08 -15.90 5.87
N GLN A 186 5.08 -16.11 5.02
CA GLN A 186 4.77 -17.43 4.44
C GLN A 186 5.80 -17.88 3.40
N ARG A 187 6.39 -16.93 2.66
CA ARG A 187 7.27 -17.22 1.52
C ARG A 187 8.75 -16.94 1.76
N GLY A 188 9.08 -16.18 2.81
CA GLY A 188 10.47 -15.88 3.18
C GLY A 188 11.17 -14.85 2.29
N PHE A 189 10.44 -13.94 1.61
CA PHE A 189 11.04 -12.91 0.74
C PHE A 189 11.34 -11.58 1.43
N GLY A 190 11.18 -11.52 2.74
CA GLY A 190 11.47 -10.31 3.49
C GLY A 190 10.49 -9.17 3.26
N GLY A 191 10.84 -7.99 3.74
CA GLY A 191 9.98 -6.80 3.77
C GLY A 191 9.83 -6.06 2.44
N ARG A 192 10.07 -6.69 1.28
CA ARG A 192 10.15 -6.00 -0.02
C ARG A 192 8.91 -6.25 -0.89
N PHE A 193 8.39 -5.20 -1.51
CA PHE A 193 7.33 -5.30 -2.52
C PHE A 193 7.37 -4.11 -3.48
N ALA A 194 6.79 -4.28 -4.66
CA ALA A 194 6.65 -3.24 -5.67
C ALA A 194 5.18 -3.01 -6.04
N LEU A 195 4.85 -1.76 -6.32
CA LEU A 195 3.51 -1.31 -6.69
C LEU A 195 3.61 -0.45 -7.95
N CYS A 196 2.87 -0.81 -8.99
CA CYS A 196 2.78 -0.02 -10.22
C CYS A 196 1.30 0.19 -10.55
N LEU A 197 0.73 1.31 -10.10
CA LEU A 197 -0.71 1.56 -10.24
C LEU A 197 -1.04 2.03 -11.66
N PRO A 198 -2.17 1.56 -12.26
CA PRO A 198 -3.10 0.55 -11.76
C PRO A 198 -2.88 -0.82 -12.41
N ALA A 199 -1.63 -1.25 -12.62
CA ALA A 199 -1.31 -2.47 -13.35
C ALA A 199 -1.13 -3.69 -12.43
N PHE A 200 -0.18 -3.65 -11.49
CA PHE A 200 0.16 -4.81 -10.66
C PHE A 200 0.79 -4.44 -9.32
N ALA A 201 0.70 -5.37 -8.37
CA ALA A 201 1.55 -5.44 -7.18
C ALA A 201 2.41 -6.71 -7.26
N ALA A 202 3.71 -6.57 -7.00
CA ALA A 202 4.65 -7.68 -6.90
C ALA A 202 5.18 -7.79 -5.47
N PHE A 203 5.13 -8.98 -4.89
CA PHE A 203 5.51 -9.27 -3.51
C PHE A 203 6.81 -10.05 -3.47
N GLY A 204 7.76 -9.59 -2.66
CA GLY A 204 9.14 -10.08 -2.60
C GLY A 204 10.10 -9.22 -3.41
N GLY A 205 11.36 -9.65 -3.46
CA GLY A 205 12.44 -8.99 -4.21
C GLY A 205 12.36 -9.16 -5.73
N THR A 206 11.16 -9.04 -6.31
CA THR A 206 10.94 -9.23 -7.75
C THR A 206 11.60 -8.09 -8.53
N PRO A 207 12.55 -8.39 -9.44
CA PRO A 207 13.02 -7.38 -10.39
C PRO A 207 11.88 -7.01 -11.33
N VAL A 208 11.66 -5.71 -11.53
CA VAL A 208 10.59 -5.23 -12.42
C VAL A 208 11.19 -4.73 -13.71
N TYR A 209 10.84 -5.42 -14.79
CA TYR A 209 11.23 -5.04 -16.14
C TYR A 209 10.10 -4.26 -16.82
N LEU A 210 10.45 -3.12 -17.41
CA LEU A 210 9.53 -2.26 -18.16
C LEU A 210 10.05 -2.05 -19.58
N GLY A 211 9.16 -2.15 -20.55
CA GLY A 211 9.47 -1.93 -21.96
C GLY A 211 9.68 -0.45 -22.24
N THR A 212 10.75 -0.13 -22.97
CA THR A 212 11.05 1.24 -23.41
C THR A 212 11.12 1.26 -24.94
N GLU A 213 10.71 2.36 -25.56
CA GLU A 213 10.69 2.50 -27.04
C GLU A 213 12.08 2.32 -27.68
N SER A 214 13.16 2.56 -26.94
CA SER A 214 14.54 2.59 -27.47
C SER A 214 15.45 1.45 -27.01
N ARG A 215 15.15 0.77 -25.88
CA ARG A 215 16.07 -0.21 -25.25
C ARG A 215 15.43 -1.57 -24.96
N GLY A 216 14.20 -1.82 -25.38
CA GLY A 216 13.48 -3.05 -25.02
C GLY A 216 13.16 -3.09 -23.52
N LEU A 217 13.16 -4.27 -22.91
CA LEU A 217 12.91 -4.44 -21.47
C LEU A 217 14.12 -4.01 -20.64
N VAL A 218 13.93 -3.03 -19.77
CA VAL A 218 14.95 -2.53 -18.84
C VAL A 218 14.55 -2.88 -17.41
N GLU A 219 15.51 -3.31 -16.58
CA GLU A 219 15.27 -3.51 -15.15
C GLU A 219 15.23 -2.16 -14.40
N TYR A 220 14.07 -1.80 -13.86
CA TYR A 220 13.89 -0.52 -13.17
C TYR A 220 14.21 -0.59 -11.67
N THR A 221 14.01 -1.74 -11.04
CA THR A 221 14.24 -1.94 -9.60
C THR A 221 15.66 -1.59 -9.15
N GLY A 222 16.67 -1.88 -9.98
CA GLY A 222 18.07 -1.56 -9.73
C GLY A 222 18.51 -0.16 -10.13
N SER A 223 17.70 0.60 -10.87
CA SER A 223 18.10 1.88 -11.48
C SER A 223 17.32 3.11 -10.98
N ILE A 224 16.25 2.90 -10.21
CA ILE A 224 15.46 4.01 -9.64
C ILE A 224 16.13 4.65 -8.41
N PRO A 225 15.92 5.97 -8.18
CA PRO A 225 16.35 6.63 -6.95
C PRO A 225 15.56 6.13 -5.74
N TYR A 226 16.22 6.13 -4.59
CA TYR A 226 15.63 5.73 -3.32
C TYR A 226 15.64 6.88 -2.31
N ALA A 227 14.54 7.06 -1.59
CA ALA A 227 14.43 7.95 -0.43
C ALA A 227 14.20 7.14 0.85
N PRO A 228 14.66 7.60 2.02
CA PRO A 228 14.36 6.92 3.27
C PRO A 228 12.87 7.06 3.62
N LEU A 229 12.31 6.01 4.22
CA LEU A 229 10.97 6.00 4.79
C LEU A 229 11.04 6.45 6.25
N LEU A 230 10.19 7.40 6.61
CA LEU A 230 10.07 7.90 7.97
C LEU A 230 9.01 7.09 8.73
N ALA A 231 9.23 6.91 10.04
CA ALA A 231 8.25 6.33 10.95
C ALA A 231 7.51 7.44 11.69
N ASN A 232 6.18 7.40 11.67
CA ASN A 232 5.35 8.31 12.45
C ASN A 232 4.88 7.61 13.74
N PRO A 233 5.20 8.12 14.95
CA PRO A 233 4.78 7.50 16.20
C PRO A 233 3.26 7.48 16.42
N ARG A 234 2.50 8.38 15.77
CA ARG A 234 1.04 8.41 15.83
C ARG A 234 0.37 7.55 14.76
N ASN A 235 1.08 7.27 13.67
CA ASN A 235 0.61 6.46 12.57
C ASN A 235 1.73 5.52 12.07
N PRO A 236 2.03 4.45 12.84
CA PRO A 236 3.13 3.54 12.52
C PRO A 236 2.89 2.71 11.25
N SER A 237 1.63 2.61 10.81
CA SER A 237 1.21 1.86 9.63
C SER A 237 1.38 2.64 8.33
N GLY A 238 1.50 3.98 8.38
CA GLY A 238 1.66 4.84 7.22
C GLY A 238 3.09 4.89 6.65
N TYR A 239 3.20 5.11 5.34
CA TYR A 239 4.48 5.29 4.66
C TYR A 239 4.79 6.78 4.45
N TYR A 240 5.69 7.32 5.28
CA TYR A 240 6.09 8.73 5.22
C TYR A 240 7.41 8.90 4.48
N ILE A 241 7.56 10.01 3.76
CA ILE A 241 8.79 10.38 3.05
C ILE A 241 9.24 11.79 3.44
N PRO A 242 10.56 12.07 3.47
CA PRO A 242 11.07 13.41 3.75
C PRO A 242 10.96 14.29 2.49
N VAL A 243 10.03 15.24 2.51
CA VAL A 243 9.89 16.25 1.45
C VAL A 243 10.35 17.59 2.00
N LYS A 244 11.30 18.23 1.33
CA LYS A 244 11.86 19.52 1.75
C LYS A 244 11.25 20.73 1.05
N GLY A 245 10.62 20.52 -0.10
CA GLY A 245 10.00 21.60 -0.86
C GLY A 245 9.19 21.05 -2.02
N ILE A 246 8.41 21.94 -2.61
CA ILE A 246 7.60 21.68 -3.79
C ILE A 246 8.05 22.67 -4.85
N SER A 247 8.30 22.20 -6.07
CA SER A 247 8.64 23.06 -7.21
C SER A 247 7.78 22.71 -8.41
N MET A 248 7.50 23.73 -9.22
CA MET A 248 6.80 23.63 -10.49
C MET A 248 7.81 23.87 -11.61
N SER A 249 7.80 23.04 -12.65
CA SER A 249 8.57 23.32 -13.86
C SER A 249 7.64 23.86 -14.95
N TRP A 250 7.89 25.08 -15.44
CA TRP A 250 7.13 25.70 -16.51
C TRP A 250 8.09 26.24 -17.58
N HIS A 251 7.94 25.78 -18.83
CA HIS A 251 8.87 26.10 -19.94
C HIS A 251 10.36 25.90 -19.59
N GLY A 252 10.68 24.86 -18.80
CA GLY A 252 12.06 24.56 -18.40
C GLY A 252 12.61 25.42 -17.26
N VAL A 253 11.79 26.29 -16.66
CA VAL A 253 12.13 27.06 -15.46
C VAL A 253 11.44 26.44 -14.25
N ASP A 254 12.22 26.12 -13.22
CA ASP A 254 11.71 25.59 -11.97
C ASP A 254 11.38 26.74 -11.00
N VAL A 255 10.10 26.88 -10.65
CA VAL A 255 9.57 27.84 -9.69
C VAL A 255 9.23 27.12 -8.39
N ALA A 256 9.97 27.41 -7.33
CA ALA A 256 9.71 26.85 -6.01
C ALA A 256 8.45 27.46 -5.36
N ALA A 257 7.63 26.63 -4.73
CA ALA A 257 6.56 27.08 -3.87
C ALA A 257 7.15 27.79 -2.64
N SER A 258 6.59 28.95 -2.29
CA SER A 258 6.96 29.65 -1.06
C SER A 258 6.33 28.94 0.13
N LEU A 259 7.12 28.09 0.80
CA LEU A 259 6.72 27.36 2.00
C LEU A 259 7.57 27.83 3.19
N PRO A 260 6.99 27.97 4.39
CA PRO A 260 7.77 28.16 5.60
C PRO A 260 8.79 27.04 5.79
N ASN A 261 9.93 27.36 6.39
CA ASN A 261 10.93 26.35 6.76
C ASN A 261 10.29 25.27 7.65
N GLY A 262 10.46 24.01 7.27
CA GLY A 262 9.92 22.87 8.00
C GLY A 262 8.41 22.64 7.84
N ALA A 263 7.73 23.35 6.93
CA ALA A 263 6.28 23.19 6.73
C ALA A 263 5.84 21.75 6.37
N LEU A 264 6.75 20.95 5.80
CA LEU A 264 6.52 19.56 5.40
C LEU A 264 7.24 18.55 6.30
N ASP A 265 7.99 19.02 7.30
CA ASP A 265 8.77 18.13 8.17
C ASP A 265 7.85 17.33 9.10
N LEU A 266 8.26 16.10 9.39
CA LEU A 266 7.61 15.25 10.38
C LEU A 266 8.23 15.51 11.75
N ASP A 267 7.42 15.95 12.71
CA ASP A 267 7.83 16.04 14.12
C ASP A 267 7.92 14.62 14.69
N GLY A 268 9.14 14.10 14.86
CA GLY A 268 9.38 12.75 15.38
C GLY A 268 8.90 12.52 16.83
N ARG A 269 8.63 13.58 17.60
CA ARG A 269 8.13 13.48 18.99
C ARG A 269 6.61 13.48 19.03
N THR A 270 5.99 14.41 18.30
CA THR A 270 4.53 14.54 18.33
C THR A 270 3.83 13.73 17.25
N GLY A 271 4.53 13.31 16.20
CA GLY A 271 3.97 12.64 15.03
C GLY A 271 3.18 13.55 14.10
N ARG A 272 3.24 14.88 14.27
CA ARG A 272 2.57 15.87 13.44
C ARG A 272 3.37 16.22 12.20
N GLY A 273 2.69 16.57 11.11
CA GLY A 273 3.33 16.96 9.86
C GLY A 273 3.83 15.75 9.05
N GLY A 274 4.80 15.97 8.19
CA GLY A 274 5.30 14.96 7.26
C GLY A 274 4.41 14.76 6.02
N VAL A 275 4.95 14.02 5.06
CA VAL A 275 4.26 13.67 3.82
C VAL A 275 4.05 12.17 3.75
N VAL A 276 2.81 11.73 3.58
CA VAL A 276 2.41 10.31 3.61
C VAL A 276 1.82 9.85 2.28
N LEU A 277 2.07 8.60 1.90
CA LEU A 277 1.44 7.97 0.73
C LEU A 277 0.09 7.36 1.08
N SER A 278 -0.91 7.51 0.21
CA SER A 278 -2.24 6.90 0.40
C SER A 278 -2.88 6.50 -0.94
N THR A 279 -3.46 5.30 -0.98
CA THR A 279 -4.24 4.77 -2.13
C THR A 279 -5.75 4.96 -1.96
N VAL A 280 -6.18 5.44 -0.80
CA VAL A 280 -7.60 5.50 -0.38
C VAL A 280 -8.10 6.93 -0.22
N THR A 281 -7.24 7.93 -0.52
CA THR A 281 -7.65 9.34 -0.54
C THR A 281 -8.57 9.58 -1.75
N PRO A 282 -9.81 10.04 -1.56
CA PRO A 282 -10.75 10.22 -2.66
C PRO A 282 -10.24 11.25 -3.67
N GLY A 283 -10.18 10.85 -4.94
CA GLY A 283 -9.93 11.76 -6.06
C GLY A 283 -11.21 12.44 -6.58
N LYS A 284 -12.24 12.64 -5.75
CA LYS A 284 -13.45 13.34 -6.19
C LYS A 284 -13.17 14.84 -6.25
N VAL A 285 -12.74 15.27 -7.43
CA VAL A 285 -12.70 16.68 -7.84
C VAL A 285 -14.15 17.11 -8.12
N THR A 286 -14.77 17.79 -7.16
CA THR A 286 -15.94 18.62 -7.44
C THR A 286 -15.67 20.01 -6.88
N ASP A 287 -15.58 20.99 -7.79
CA ASP A 287 -15.59 22.45 -7.56
C ASP A 287 -14.22 23.15 -7.34
N VAL A 288 -13.47 23.37 -8.44
CA VAL A 288 -12.38 24.36 -8.48
C VAL A 288 -12.98 25.72 -8.86
N LYS A 289 -13.03 26.66 -7.90
CA LYS A 289 -13.46 28.06 -8.14
C LYS A 289 -12.27 29.02 -8.11
N ARG A 290 -12.24 29.97 -9.06
CA ARG A 290 -11.29 31.08 -9.09
C ARG A 290 -11.55 32.02 -7.90
N VAL A 291 -10.50 32.44 -7.18
CA VAL A 291 -10.62 33.38 -6.04
C VAL A 291 -9.98 34.73 -6.35
N PRO A 292 -10.43 35.83 -5.72
CA PRO A 292 -9.84 37.17 -5.90
C PRO A 292 -8.37 37.20 -5.45
N ALA A 293 -7.50 37.85 -6.24
CA ALA A 293 -6.07 37.91 -5.95
C ALA A 293 -5.74 38.88 -4.80
N VAL A 294 -4.85 38.48 -3.89
CA VAL A 294 -4.35 39.30 -2.76
C VAL A 294 -2.96 39.81 -3.09
N LYS A 295 -2.73 41.13 -3.01
CA LYS A 295 -1.41 41.71 -3.29
C LYS A 295 -0.33 41.11 -2.36
N PRO A 296 0.88 40.81 -2.89
CA PRO A 296 1.41 41.20 -4.21
C PRO A 296 1.08 40.21 -5.35
N PHE A 297 0.26 39.19 -5.11
CA PHE A 297 -0.06 38.15 -6.08
C PHE A 297 -1.13 38.62 -7.09
N GLN A 298 -0.97 38.22 -8.36
CA GLN A 298 -1.85 38.63 -9.48
C GLN A 298 -2.76 37.50 -10.00
N LEU A 299 -2.56 36.25 -9.58
CA LEU A 299 -3.43 35.11 -9.87
C LEU A 299 -3.60 34.24 -8.63
N CYS A 300 -4.85 33.98 -8.23
CA CYS A 300 -5.19 33.06 -7.14
C CYS A 300 -6.28 32.09 -7.60
N TYR A 301 -6.04 30.80 -7.41
CA TYR A 301 -7.00 29.70 -7.59
C TYR A 301 -7.08 28.92 -6.29
N ASN A 302 -8.22 28.35 -5.94
CA ASN A 302 -8.24 27.26 -4.96
C ASN A 302 -7.70 25.99 -5.66
N GLY A 303 -6.38 25.78 -5.54
CA GLY A 303 -5.63 24.64 -6.09
C GLY A 303 -5.44 24.68 -7.62
N ALA A 304 -4.32 24.24 -8.20
CA ALA A 304 -3.20 23.57 -7.57
C ALA A 304 -1.90 23.51 -8.41
N PHE A 305 -0.88 22.83 -7.86
CA PHE A 305 0.48 22.71 -8.42
C PHE A 305 0.60 21.54 -9.44
N PRO A 306 1.25 21.73 -10.59
CA PRO A 306 1.79 20.64 -11.39
C PRO A 306 3.05 20.09 -10.71
N LEU A 307 3.09 18.81 -10.37
CA LEU A 307 4.37 18.16 -10.12
C LEU A 307 5.00 17.72 -11.44
N LEU A 308 6.27 18.11 -11.58
CA LEU A 308 7.33 17.48 -12.37
C LEU A 308 7.03 17.28 -13.87
N LYS A 309 7.52 18.25 -14.67
CA LYS A 309 7.92 18.20 -16.09
C LYS A 309 7.19 17.16 -16.98
N ARG A 310 5.99 17.47 -17.49
CA ARG A 310 5.53 16.77 -18.71
C ARG A 310 6.25 17.32 -19.95
N PRO A 311 6.65 16.48 -20.92
CA PRO A 311 6.85 16.95 -22.28
C PRO A 311 5.51 17.37 -22.89
N VAL A 312 5.55 18.42 -23.69
CA VAL A 312 4.40 19.08 -24.33
C VAL A 312 3.84 18.18 -25.44
N SER A 313 2.61 17.69 -25.26
CA SER A 313 1.60 17.31 -26.28
C SER A 313 0.53 16.48 -25.53
N TYR A 314 -0.73 16.83 -25.38
CA TYR A 314 -1.69 17.53 -26.23
C TYR A 314 -2.62 18.35 -25.33
N ASP A 315 -2.82 19.63 -25.65
CA ASP A 315 -3.97 20.40 -25.19
C ASP A 315 -5.18 19.92 -26.00
N VAL A 316 -6.23 19.47 -25.33
CA VAL A 316 -7.55 19.28 -25.94
C VAL A 316 -8.53 20.12 -25.13
N ASP A 317 -9.31 20.92 -25.86
CA ASP A 317 -10.21 21.96 -25.36
C ASP A 317 -11.02 21.58 -24.12
N GLY A 318 -10.87 22.39 -23.06
CA GLY A 318 -11.89 22.51 -22.02
C GLY A 318 -11.49 22.04 -20.61
N ALA A 319 -10.60 22.80 -19.97
CA ALA A 319 -10.31 22.84 -18.52
C ALA A 319 -9.50 21.67 -17.91
N MET A 320 -8.23 21.98 -17.57
CA MET A 320 -7.38 21.17 -16.69
C MET A 320 -7.54 21.64 -15.24
N CYS A 321 -8.10 20.77 -14.39
CA CYS A 321 -8.22 20.99 -12.94
C CYS A 321 -7.05 20.35 -12.21
N VAL A 322 -6.49 21.03 -11.21
CA VAL A 322 -5.39 20.48 -10.43
C VAL A 322 -5.90 19.99 -9.07
N GLY A 323 -5.70 18.72 -8.76
CA GLY A 323 -6.33 18.01 -7.64
C GLY A 323 -5.52 18.07 -6.34
N ILE A 324 -5.33 19.26 -5.76
CA ILE A 324 -4.92 19.38 -4.35
C ILE A 324 -6.15 19.82 -3.58
N LEU A 325 -6.51 19.02 -2.57
CA LEU A 325 -7.62 19.28 -1.68
C LEU A 325 -7.06 19.80 -0.36
N GLU A 326 -7.62 20.90 0.16
CA GLU A 326 -7.36 21.30 1.53
C GLU A 326 -7.91 20.22 2.47
N MET A 327 -7.13 19.86 3.49
CA MET A 327 -7.62 18.94 4.52
C MET A 327 -8.63 19.69 5.39
N GLU A 328 -9.91 19.31 5.31
CA GLU A 328 -10.93 19.90 6.17
C GLU A 328 -10.69 19.49 7.65
N PRO A 329 -10.90 20.42 8.61
CA PRO A 329 -10.83 20.11 10.03
C PRO A 329 -11.81 18.98 10.40
N GLY A 330 -11.28 17.82 10.78
CA GLY A 330 -12.07 16.65 11.20
C GLY A 330 -12.31 15.58 10.12
N ALA A 331 -11.92 15.82 8.86
CA ALA A 331 -11.99 14.85 7.77
C ALA A 331 -10.59 14.33 7.38
N MET A 332 -9.71 14.13 8.36
CA MET A 332 -8.34 13.68 8.08
C MET A 332 -8.36 12.23 7.57
N PRO A 333 -7.85 11.96 6.34
CA PRO A 333 -7.89 10.62 5.76
C PRO A 333 -6.88 9.67 6.40
N VAL A 334 -5.96 10.19 7.21
CA VAL A 334 -4.84 9.46 7.80
C VAL A 334 -4.57 10.00 9.21
N ASP A 335 -4.30 9.09 10.17
CA ASP A 335 -3.89 9.45 11.52
C ASP A 335 -2.54 10.21 11.53
N GLY A 336 -2.34 11.06 12.54
CA GLY A 336 -1.08 11.78 12.74
C GLY A 336 -1.04 13.22 12.22
N GLU A 337 -2.11 13.73 11.60
CA GLU A 337 -2.17 15.11 11.12
C GLU A 337 -1.02 15.42 10.12
N PRO A 338 -0.93 14.69 8.99
CA PRO A 338 0.13 14.90 8.02
C PRO A 338 0.05 16.30 7.41
N ALA A 339 1.20 16.86 7.04
CA ALA A 339 1.26 18.14 6.33
C ALA A 339 0.77 18.00 4.87
N ALA A 340 1.02 16.83 4.26
CA ALA A 340 0.51 16.51 2.94
C ALA A 340 0.27 15.00 2.78
N VAL A 341 -0.67 14.66 1.90
CA VAL A 341 -0.95 13.27 1.49
C VAL A 341 -0.74 13.16 -0.01
N ILE A 342 0.12 12.25 -0.43
CA ILE A 342 0.29 11.89 -1.85
C ILE A 342 -0.73 10.80 -2.15
N GLY A 343 -1.80 11.18 -2.84
CA GLY A 343 -2.88 10.29 -3.21
C GLY A 343 -2.55 9.37 -4.39
N GLY A 344 -3.37 8.34 -4.58
CA GLY A 344 -3.15 7.32 -5.61
C GLY A 344 -3.03 7.87 -7.03
N LYS A 345 -3.76 8.94 -7.37
CA LYS A 345 -3.66 9.58 -8.69
C LYS A 345 -2.27 10.12 -9.01
N THR A 346 -1.53 10.59 -8.00
CA THR A 346 -0.14 11.05 -8.14
C THR A 346 0.83 9.88 -8.28
N ILE A 347 0.47 8.72 -7.72
CA ILE A 347 1.28 7.49 -7.73
C ILE A 347 1.03 6.67 -9.02
N GLU A 348 -0.08 6.92 -9.73
CA GLU A 348 -0.36 6.29 -11.02
C GLU A 348 0.80 6.42 -11.99
N ASN A 349 1.02 5.34 -12.74
CA ASN A 349 2.09 5.20 -13.70
C ASN A 349 3.51 5.47 -13.15
N ASN A 350 3.72 5.26 -11.85
CA ASN A 350 5.04 5.27 -11.25
C ASN A 350 5.29 3.90 -10.59
N LEU A 351 6.50 3.38 -10.78
CA LEU A 351 6.94 2.18 -10.08
C LEU A 351 7.42 2.60 -8.70
N LEU A 352 6.71 2.16 -7.67
CA LEU A 352 7.13 2.28 -6.28
C LEU A 352 7.71 0.96 -5.80
N VAL A 353 8.89 0.99 -5.19
CA VAL A 353 9.56 -0.18 -4.62
C VAL A 353 9.81 0.07 -3.14
N PHE A 354 9.04 -0.61 -2.30
CA PHE A 354 9.17 -0.52 -0.86
C PHE A 354 10.17 -1.57 -0.39
N ASP A 355 11.27 -1.14 0.22
CA ASP A 355 12.23 -2.00 0.89
C ASP A 355 12.18 -1.67 2.39
N LEU A 356 11.33 -2.39 3.11
CA LEU A 356 11.05 -2.10 4.51
C LEU A 356 12.15 -2.57 5.46
N GLU A 357 13.02 -3.49 5.01
CA GLU A 357 14.20 -3.94 5.76
C GLU A 357 15.25 -2.85 5.80
N LYS A 358 15.47 -2.18 4.66
CA LYS A 358 16.36 -1.02 4.57
C LYS A 358 15.68 0.29 4.97
N GLY A 359 14.36 0.29 5.12
CA GLY A 359 13.57 1.47 5.42
C GLY A 359 13.64 2.51 4.30
N VAL A 360 13.57 2.09 3.04
CA VAL A 360 13.64 2.99 1.88
C VAL A 360 12.50 2.74 0.89
N LEU A 361 12.18 3.76 0.11
CA LEU A 361 11.24 3.75 -1.01
C LEU A 361 11.97 4.15 -2.28
N GLY A 362 12.00 3.24 -3.24
CA GLY A 362 12.35 3.53 -4.62
C GLY A 362 11.14 4.08 -5.36
N PHE A 363 11.33 5.09 -6.21
CA PHE A 363 10.25 5.61 -7.05
C PHE A 363 10.80 6.00 -8.43
N SER A 364 10.05 5.66 -9.48
CA SER A 364 10.36 6.10 -10.84
C SER A 364 9.50 7.29 -11.27
N LEU A 365 9.83 7.84 -12.44
CA LEU A 365 9.01 8.80 -13.19
C LEU A 365 8.82 8.23 -14.60
N LEU A 366 7.90 7.28 -14.79
CA LEU A 366 7.83 6.49 -16.04
C LEU A 366 7.36 7.32 -17.24
N ASP A 367 6.42 8.25 -17.02
CA ASP A 367 5.90 9.14 -18.07
C ASP A 367 7.02 9.90 -18.81
N PHE A 368 8.09 10.24 -18.09
CA PHE A 368 9.25 10.94 -18.64
C PHE A 368 10.15 10.07 -19.51
N GLN A 369 10.08 8.76 -19.31
CA GLN A 369 10.94 7.79 -19.97
C GLN A 369 10.20 7.08 -21.11
N SER A 370 9.05 7.63 -21.53
CA SER A 370 8.16 7.04 -22.54
C SER A 370 7.84 5.58 -22.24
N THR A 371 7.57 5.27 -20.97
CA THR A 371 7.18 3.93 -20.52
C THR A 371 6.00 4.00 -19.57
N SER A 372 5.40 2.85 -19.27
CA SER A 372 4.25 2.76 -18.38
C SER A 372 4.25 1.48 -17.57
N CYS A 373 3.48 1.44 -16.48
CA CYS A 373 3.27 0.21 -15.72
C CYS A 373 2.75 -0.96 -16.59
N TYR A 374 2.03 -0.66 -17.67
CA TYR A 374 1.52 -1.66 -18.63
C TYR A 374 2.56 -2.15 -19.63
N SER A 375 3.75 -1.52 -19.69
CA SER A 375 4.86 -2.01 -20.52
C SER A 375 5.57 -3.23 -19.90
N SER A 376 5.24 -3.57 -18.65
CA SER A 376 5.71 -4.79 -18.01
C SER A 376 4.87 -5.99 -18.44
N ASN A 377 5.53 -7.12 -18.69
CA ASN A 377 4.85 -8.41 -18.86
C ASN A 377 4.06 -8.82 -17.61
N LEU A 378 4.42 -8.31 -16.43
CA LEU A 378 3.68 -8.52 -15.18
C LEU A 378 2.26 -7.95 -15.22
N SER A 379 1.96 -7.04 -16.15
CA SER A 379 0.61 -6.46 -16.31
C SER A 379 -0.37 -7.32 -17.12
N ARG A 380 0.10 -8.44 -17.71
CA ARG A 380 -0.70 -9.33 -18.58
C ARG A 380 -1.59 -10.33 -17.81
N LEU A 381 -1.81 -10.10 -16.51
CA LEU A 381 -2.37 -11.02 -15.52
C LEU A 381 -3.83 -11.44 -15.72
#